data_AF-A0A163UCB0-F1
#
_entry.id   AF-A0A163UCB0-F1
#
_cell.length_a   1.000
_cell.length_b   1.000
_cell.length_c   1.000
_cell.angle_alpha   90.00
_cell.angle_beta   90.00
_cell.angle_gamma   90.00
#
_symmetry.space_group_name_H-M   'P 1'
#
loop_
_entity.id
_entity.type
_entity.pdbx_description
1 polymer ?
#
loop_
_entity_poly.entity_id
_entity_poly.type
_entity_poly.pdbx_seq_one_letter_code
_entity_poly.pdbx_strand_id
1 'polypeptide(L)'
;MKKKLITASIVLSLSASMLAIPVFSATSSNPAASIEPAGTLPVNPFNEEKQNLPKSISSSDLAKMEALYNRSQKLQDEIYSSDIQYNDLLGKYKDIPSFQEVKKRLPGSLSHDELKKLEELYNQISKLRKEGKTSQTDPLWEQCYKILDPYASKEPAFGYGSKEPAPFQDYYGLREPAYTLPVNLFDEEKQLLPKSISSSDLAKMEALYNQARKLQDEIYKIDIQYSDLLGKYEDILSFQEEKKGFPSSLSKDELKKLEELYNQIAKLKKEGKTSQTDLLWEQYYKILNLDGAAFGS
;
A
#
# COMPACT_ATOMS: atom_id res chain seq x y z
N MET A 1 -19.83 -9.22 29.64
CA MET A 1 -20.06 -8.87 28.22
C MET A 1 -18.79 -8.25 27.68
N LYS A 2 -18.04 -8.96 26.82
CA LYS A 2 -16.79 -8.46 26.22
C LYS A 2 -17.14 -7.64 24.98
N LYS A 3 -17.03 -6.31 25.05
CA LYS A 3 -17.08 -5.45 23.85
C LYS A 3 -15.71 -5.53 23.18
N LYS A 4 -15.66 -6.09 21.97
CA LYS A 4 -14.47 -6.03 21.10
C LYS A 4 -14.31 -4.56 20.69
N LEU A 5 -13.18 -3.96 21.08
CA LEU A 5 -12.74 -2.65 20.61
C LEU A 5 -12.33 -2.83 19.15
N ILE A 6 -13.04 -2.19 18.23
CA ILE A 6 -12.66 -2.14 16.81
C ILE A 6 -11.82 -0.87 16.68
N THR A 7 -10.50 -1.02 16.77
CA THR A 7 -9.57 0.02 16.34
C THR A 7 -9.60 -0.03 14.81
N ALA A 8 -10.34 0.87 14.18
CA ALA A 8 -10.32 1.04 12.74
C ALA A 8 -9.00 1.72 12.35
N SER A 9 -7.93 0.94 12.29
CA SER A 9 -6.72 1.36 11.59
C SER A 9 -7.04 1.33 10.10
N ILE A 10 -7.28 2.51 9.52
CA ILE A 10 -7.26 2.69 8.07
C ILE A 10 -5.80 2.46 7.65
N VAL A 11 -5.49 1.20 7.34
CA VAL A 11 -4.27 0.85 6.60
C VAL A 11 -4.61 1.05 5.14
N LEU A 12 -4.57 2.30 4.69
CA LEU A 12 -4.28 2.59 3.29
C LEU A 12 -2.80 2.24 3.12
N SER A 13 -2.52 1.00 2.73
CA SER A 13 -1.15 0.56 2.49
C SER A 13 -0.58 1.35 1.31
N LEU A 14 0.06 2.47 1.62
CA LEU A 14 0.90 3.19 0.69
C LEU A 14 2.21 2.43 0.61
N SER A 15 2.26 1.42 -0.28
CA SER A 15 3.52 0.81 -0.65
C SER A 15 4.37 1.86 -1.37
N ALA A 16 5.25 2.53 -0.61
CA ALA A 16 6.43 3.17 -1.15
C ALA A 16 7.34 2.07 -1.71
N SER A 17 7.09 1.68 -2.95
CA SER A 17 7.86 0.67 -3.68
C SER A 17 8.24 1.25 -5.05
N MET A 18 8.98 2.36 -5.05
CA MET A 18 9.64 2.81 -6.29
C MET A 18 10.90 2.01 -6.62
N LEU A 19 11.35 1.11 -5.72
CA LEU A 19 12.42 0.13 -6.00
C LEU A 19 12.22 -1.28 -5.45
N ALA A 20 11.09 -1.59 -4.80
CA ALA A 20 10.74 -2.98 -4.54
C ALA A 20 9.94 -3.50 -5.73
N ILE A 21 10.56 -4.38 -6.50
CA ILE A 21 9.91 -5.20 -7.53
C ILE A 21 8.71 -5.90 -6.88
N PRO A 22 7.45 -5.66 -7.29
CA PRO A 22 6.44 -6.68 -7.11
C PRO A 22 6.77 -7.76 -8.15
N VAL A 23 7.35 -8.86 -7.69
CA VAL A 23 7.05 -10.13 -8.33
C VAL A 23 5.57 -10.33 -8.03
N PHE A 24 4.76 -10.14 -9.07
CA PHE A 24 3.33 -10.38 -9.05
C PHE A 24 3.03 -11.69 -8.30
N SER A 25 2.51 -11.57 -7.08
CA SER A 25 1.79 -12.64 -6.43
C SER A 25 0.32 -12.40 -6.69
N ALA A 26 -0.17 -12.95 -7.79
CA ALA A 26 -1.59 -13.23 -7.93
C ALA A 26 -1.95 -14.28 -6.86
N THR A 27 -2.34 -13.82 -5.67
CA THR A 27 -3.06 -14.69 -4.74
C THR A 27 -4.53 -14.71 -5.15
N SER A 28 -4.81 -15.40 -6.26
CA SER A 28 -6.13 -16.01 -6.42
C SER A 28 -6.21 -17.15 -5.42
N SER A 29 -6.88 -16.94 -4.30
CA SER A 29 -7.44 -18.05 -3.53
C SER A 29 -8.79 -17.66 -2.96
N ASN A 30 -9.78 -17.62 -3.85
CA ASN A 30 -11.11 -18.04 -3.49
C ASN A 30 -11.72 -18.84 -4.67
N PRO A 31 -11.71 -20.19 -4.65
CA PRO A 31 -12.30 -20.99 -5.70
C PRO A 31 -13.78 -21.22 -5.36
N ALA A 32 -14.60 -20.18 -5.45
CA ALA A 32 -16.06 -20.23 -5.55
C ALA A 32 -16.65 -18.81 -5.48
N ALA A 33 -16.34 -17.96 -6.46
CA ALA A 33 -17.21 -16.83 -6.77
C ALA A 33 -17.80 -17.09 -8.14
N SER A 34 -19.04 -17.56 -8.15
CA SER A 34 -19.88 -17.62 -9.34
C SER A 34 -19.79 -16.29 -10.08
N ILE A 35 -19.48 -16.36 -11.37
CA ILE A 35 -19.62 -15.24 -12.28
C ILE A 35 -21.13 -14.96 -12.37
N GLU A 36 -21.62 -14.00 -11.61
CA GLU A 36 -22.94 -13.42 -11.87
C GLU A 36 -22.87 -12.56 -13.16
N PRO A 37 -23.88 -12.64 -14.02
CA PRO A 37 -23.89 -11.94 -15.30
C PRO A 37 -24.11 -10.45 -15.07
N ALA A 38 -23.28 -9.61 -15.70
CA ALA A 38 -23.47 -8.18 -15.99
C ALA A 38 -24.60 -7.48 -15.20
N GLY A 39 -24.45 -7.40 -13.88
CA GLY A 39 -25.32 -6.67 -12.97
C GLY A 39 -24.51 -5.57 -12.33
N THR A 40 -24.89 -4.32 -12.61
CA THR A 40 -24.49 -3.05 -11.95
C THR A 40 -23.11 -3.02 -11.27
N LEU A 41 -22.19 -2.22 -11.83
CA LEU A 41 -20.93 -1.80 -11.22
C LEU A 41 -21.05 -1.63 -9.69
N PRO A 42 -20.06 -2.09 -8.90
CA PRO A 42 -20.14 -1.97 -7.46
C PRO A 42 -20.30 -0.50 -7.06
N VAL A 43 -21.47 -0.26 -6.46
CA VAL A 43 -21.78 0.66 -5.37
C VAL A 43 -20.52 1.36 -4.83
N ASN A 44 -20.44 2.68 -5.02
CA ASN A 44 -19.45 3.63 -4.48
C ASN A 44 -18.59 3.04 -3.33
N PRO A 45 -17.25 2.91 -3.48
CA PRO A 45 -16.39 2.21 -2.52
C PRO A 45 -16.42 2.82 -1.12
N PHE A 46 -16.85 4.08 -0.97
CA PHE A 46 -17.10 4.68 0.33
C PHE A 46 -18.22 3.98 1.14
N ASN A 47 -19.12 3.23 0.49
CA ASN A 47 -20.22 2.53 1.19
C ASN A 47 -19.74 1.34 2.03
N GLU A 48 -18.63 0.71 1.67
CA GLU A 48 -18.00 -0.32 2.51
C GLU A 48 -17.31 0.34 3.71
N GLU A 49 -16.54 1.40 3.47
CA GLU A 49 -15.89 2.19 4.51
C GLU A 49 -16.90 2.72 5.54
N LYS A 50 -18.04 3.22 5.05
CA LYS A 50 -19.13 3.73 5.88
C LYS A 50 -19.69 2.71 6.88
N GLN A 51 -19.58 1.41 6.62
CA GLN A 51 -20.03 0.37 7.56
C GLN A 51 -19.11 0.25 8.78
N ASN A 52 -17.85 0.65 8.63
CA ASN A 52 -16.84 0.61 9.68
C ASN A 52 -16.77 1.93 10.49
N LEU A 53 -17.44 2.98 10.01
CA LEU A 53 -17.47 4.27 10.69
C LEU A 53 -18.36 4.27 11.96
N PRO A 54 -18.00 5.05 13.00
CA PRO A 54 -18.86 5.27 14.15
C PRO A 54 -20.29 5.68 13.75
N LYS A 55 -21.29 5.02 14.33
CA LYS A 55 -22.72 5.30 14.05
C LYS A 55 -23.15 6.70 14.51
N SER A 56 -22.36 7.35 15.35
CA SER A 56 -22.59 8.68 15.90
C SER A 56 -22.13 9.83 15.00
N ILE A 57 -21.48 9.54 13.85
CA ILE A 57 -21.02 10.58 12.92
C ILE A 57 -22.20 11.42 12.43
N SER A 58 -22.05 12.74 12.49
CA SER A 58 -23.06 13.66 11.95
C SER A 58 -23.14 13.54 10.42
N SER A 59 -24.34 13.71 9.85
CA SER A 59 -24.52 13.67 8.40
C SER A 59 -23.63 14.67 7.65
N SER A 60 -23.38 15.84 8.24
CA SER A 60 -22.46 16.85 7.71
C SER A 60 -21.02 16.35 7.64
N ASP A 61 -20.50 15.77 8.73
CA ASP A 61 -19.11 15.27 8.73
C ASP A 61 -18.96 14.02 7.87
N LEU A 62 -19.98 13.15 7.82
CA LEU A 62 -20.01 12.00 6.91
C LEU A 62 -19.89 12.44 5.45
N ALA A 63 -20.62 13.48 5.03
CA ALA A 63 -20.52 14.00 3.66
C ALA A 63 -19.13 14.58 3.35
N LYS A 64 -18.46 15.20 4.34
CA LYS A 64 -17.07 15.67 4.18
C LYS A 64 -16.10 14.51 4.05
N MET A 65 -16.26 13.46 4.87
CA MET A 65 -15.44 12.25 4.80
C MET A 65 -15.59 11.56 3.44
N GLU A 66 -16.82 11.46 2.91
CA GLU A 66 -17.07 10.93 1.57
C GLU A 66 -16.37 11.77 0.48
N ALA A 67 -16.45 13.10 0.57
CA ALA A 67 -15.80 13.99 -0.39
C ALA A 67 -14.27 13.89 -0.35
N LEU A 68 -13.69 13.79 0.86
CA LEU A 68 -12.25 13.58 1.07
C LEU A 68 -11.81 12.24 0.51
N TYR A 69 -12.53 11.16 0.83
CA TYR A 69 -12.25 9.82 0.33
C TYR A 69 -12.26 9.78 -1.21
N ASN A 70 -13.34 10.28 -1.82
CA ASN A 70 -13.46 10.32 -3.29
C ASN A 70 -12.38 11.18 -3.95
N ARG A 71 -11.94 12.26 -3.30
CA ARG A 71 -10.82 13.06 -3.79
C ARG A 71 -9.50 12.29 -3.69
N SER A 72 -9.25 11.61 -2.58
CA SER A 72 -8.06 10.76 -2.42
C SER A 72 -7.98 9.69 -3.51
N GLN A 73 -9.07 8.98 -3.77
CA GLN A 73 -9.11 7.96 -4.83
C GLN A 73 -8.75 8.52 -6.20
N LYS A 74 -9.28 9.70 -6.57
CA LYS A 74 -8.94 10.34 -7.85
C LYS A 74 -7.45 10.69 -7.94
N LEU A 75 -6.86 11.20 -6.86
CA LEU A 75 -5.43 11.52 -6.83
C LEU A 75 -4.59 10.23 -6.91
N GLN A 76 -5.03 9.14 -6.29
CA GLN A 76 -4.37 7.83 -6.41
C GLN A 76 -4.41 7.31 -7.85
N ASP A 77 -5.54 7.46 -8.56
CA ASP A 77 -5.62 7.10 -9.98
C ASP A 77 -4.62 7.91 -10.85
N GLU A 78 -4.44 9.19 -10.53
CA GLU A 78 -3.46 10.05 -11.20
C GLU A 78 -2.01 9.62 -10.90
N ILE A 79 -1.69 9.29 -9.64
CA ILE A 79 -0.38 8.74 -9.26
C ILE A 79 -0.12 7.43 -10.01
N TYR A 80 -1.09 6.52 -10.01
CA TYR A 80 -0.99 5.24 -10.69
C TYR A 80 -0.74 5.41 -12.20
N SER A 81 -1.40 6.38 -12.83
CA SER A 81 -1.15 6.75 -14.23
C SER A 81 0.26 7.28 -14.47
N SER A 82 0.78 8.12 -13.56
CA SER A 82 2.18 8.59 -13.62
C SER A 82 3.18 7.44 -13.47
N ASP A 83 2.92 6.50 -12.56
CA ASP A 83 3.76 5.33 -12.31
C ASP A 83 3.79 4.37 -13.49
N ILE A 84 2.65 4.16 -14.16
CA ILE A 84 2.59 3.39 -15.41
C ILE A 84 3.51 4.03 -16.46
N GLN A 85 3.38 5.34 -16.68
CA GLN A 85 4.19 6.05 -17.68
C GLN A 85 5.68 6.00 -17.33
N TYR A 86 6.02 6.12 -16.05
CA TYR A 86 7.38 5.99 -15.57
C TYR A 86 7.96 4.59 -15.88
N ASN A 87 7.21 3.55 -15.54
CA ASN A 87 7.61 2.16 -15.79
C ASN A 87 7.69 1.82 -17.27
N ASP A 88 6.82 2.41 -18.09
CA ASP A 88 6.85 2.33 -19.55
C ASP A 88 8.16 2.90 -20.12
N LEU A 89 8.59 4.06 -19.63
CA LEU A 89 9.90 4.63 -19.99
C LEU A 89 11.04 3.73 -19.53
N LEU A 90 10.97 3.20 -18.31
CA LEU A 90 12.03 2.35 -17.75
C LEU A 90 12.14 1.01 -18.48
N GLY A 91 11.00 0.47 -18.91
CA GLY A 91 10.89 -0.77 -19.65
C GLY A 91 11.73 -0.81 -20.94
N LYS A 92 11.96 0.35 -21.58
CA LYS A 92 12.79 0.48 -22.79
C LYS A 92 14.25 0.09 -22.56
N TYR A 93 14.74 0.30 -21.34
CA TYR A 93 16.16 0.18 -20.98
C TYR A 93 16.44 -1.06 -20.12
N LYS A 94 15.40 -1.81 -19.75
CA LYS A 94 15.56 -3.11 -19.09
C LYS A 94 15.97 -4.15 -20.12
N ASP A 95 17.07 -4.84 -19.86
CA ASP A 95 17.47 -5.99 -20.67
C ASP A 95 16.40 -7.08 -20.57
N ILE A 96 15.98 -7.56 -21.74
CA ILE A 96 15.01 -8.63 -21.87
C ILE A 96 15.76 -9.84 -22.41
N PRO A 97 15.69 -11.01 -21.74
CA PRO A 97 16.31 -12.23 -22.26
C PRO A 97 15.86 -12.53 -23.68
N SER A 98 16.67 -13.24 -24.44
CA SER A 98 16.22 -13.80 -25.71
C SER A 98 15.16 -14.88 -25.48
N PHE A 99 14.29 -15.12 -26.48
CA PHE A 99 13.35 -16.25 -26.38
C PHE A 99 14.07 -17.58 -26.21
N GLN A 100 15.26 -17.74 -26.78
CA GLN A 100 16.07 -18.96 -26.60
C GLN A 100 16.52 -19.17 -25.16
N GLU A 101 16.76 -18.11 -24.39
CA GLU A 101 17.05 -18.20 -22.97
C GLU A 101 15.80 -18.51 -22.16
N VAL A 102 14.66 -17.90 -22.50
CA VAL A 102 13.36 -18.21 -21.87
C VAL A 102 12.97 -19.66 -22.12
N LYS A 103 13.13 -20.14 -23.35
CA LYS A 103 12.81 -21.52 -23.77
C LYS A 103 13.47 -22.58 -22.91
N LYS A 104 14.68 -22.33 -22.39
CA LYS A 104 15.39 -23.26 -21.47
C LYS A 104 14.67 -23.47 -20.14
N ARG A 105 13.74 -22.58 -19.79
CA ARG A 105 12.95 -22.60 -18.54
C ARG A 105 11.49 -23.01 -18.77
N LEU A 106 11.09 -23.25 -20.02
CA LEU A 106 9.74 -23.67 -20.35
C LEU A 106 9.58 -25.19 -20.15
N PRO A 107 8.37 -25.68 -19.85
CA PRO A 107 8.11 -27.12 -19.74
C PRO A 107 8.55 -27.87 -20.99
N GLY A 108 9.36 -28.92 -20.81
CA GLY A 108 9.88 -29.73 -21.91
C GLY A 108 8.81 -30.51 -22.69
N SER A 109 7.60 -30.64 -22.13
CA SER A 109 6.46 -31.32 -22.74
C SER A 109 5.60 -30.45 -23.68
N LEU A 110 5.95 -29.17 -23.87
CA LEU A 110 5.23 -28.30 -24.79
C LEU A 110 5.31 -28.83 -26.22
N SER A 111 4.19 -28.79 -26.93
CA SER A 111 4.14 -29.11 -28.35
C SER A 111 4.88 -28.05 -29.18
N HIS A 112 5.21 -28.41 -30.42
CA HIS A 112 5.84 -27.49 -31.37
C HIS A 112 4.98 -26.24 -31.61
N ASP A 113 3.66 -26.41 -31.74
CA ASP A 113 2.74 -25.31 -32.01
C ASP A 113 2.60 -24.36 -30.82
N GLU A 114 2.56 -24.88 -29.59
CA GLU A 114 2.55 -24.06 -28.38
C GLU A 114 3.85 -23.27 -28.22
N LEU A 115 5.01 -23.90 -28.47
CA LEU A 115 6.31 -23.22 -28.45
C LEU A 115 6.37 -22.10 -29.47
N LYS A 116 5.87 -22.33 -30.70
CA LYS A 116 5.81 -21.31 -31.75
C LYS A 116 4.92 -20.14 -31.35
N LYS A 117 3.74 -20.43 -30.78
CA LYS A 117 2.81 -19.38 -30.30
C LYS A 117 3.41 -18.56 -29.15
N LEU A 118 4.11 -19.21 -28.21
CA LEU A 118 4.84 -18.53 -27.14
C LEU A 118 5.96 -17.65 -27.68
N GLU A 119 6.70 -18.09 -28.70
CA GLU A 119 7.74 -17.29 -29.36
C GLU A 119 7.15 -16.03 -30.01
N GLU A 120 6.04 -16.18 -30.73
CA GLU A 120 5.32 -15.07 -31.37
C GLU A 120 4.82 -14.04 -30.34
N LEU A 121 4.18 -14.50 -29.25
CA LEU A 121 3.73 -13.62 -28.16
C LEU A 121 4.90 -12.93 -27.47
N TYR A 122 5.98 -13.66 -27.18
CA TYR A 122 7.18 -13.13 -26.53
C TYR A 122 7.87 -12.05 -27.37
N ASN A 123 7.94 -12.25 -28.69
CA ASN A 123 8.53 -11.27 -29.60
C ASN A 123 7.68 -9.99 -29.67
N GLN A 124 6.35 -10.11 -29.62
CA GLN A 124 5.44 -8.96 -29.53
C GLN A 124 5.63 -8.19 -28.21
N ILE A 125 5.67 -8.91 -27.08
CA ILE A 125 5.96 -8.31 -25.76
C ILE A 125 7.30 -7.59 -25.77
N SER A 126 8.34 -8.25 -26.28
CA SER A 126 9.70 -7.70 -26.35
C SER A 126 9.76 -6.43 -27.19
N LYS A 127 9.00 -6.37 -28.29
CA LYS A 127 8.86 -5.18 -29.14
C LYS A 127 8.16 -4.04 -28.39
N LEU A 128 7.01 -4.30 -27.77
CA LEU A 128 6.25 -3.30 -27.02
C LEU A 128 7.06 -2.71 -25.87
N ARG A 129 7.82 -3.54 -25.13
CA ARG A 129 8.70 -3.07 -24.06
C ARG A 129 9.81 -2.16 -24.56
N LYS A 130 10.45 -2.49 -25.68
CA LYS A 130 11.46 -1.63 -26.32
C LYS A 130 10.89 -0.30 -26.81
N GLU A 131 9.62 -0.29 -27.23
CA GLU A 131 8.89 0.94 -27.57
C GLU A 131 8.41 1.73 -26.34
N GLY A 132 8.55 1.17 -25.14
CA GLY A 132 8.08 1.77 -23.89
C GLY A 132 6.56 1.73 -23.76
N LYS A 133 5.94 0.64 -24.21
CA LYS A 133 4.50 0.35 -24.10
C LYS A 133 4.30 -0.89 -23.23
N THR A 134 4.97 -0.95 -22.08
CA THR A 134 4.94 -2.09 -21.16
C THR A 134 3.53 -2.34 -20.64
N SER A 135 2.76 -1.29 -20.39
CA SER A 135 1.33 -1.34 -20.06
C SER A 135 0.46 -2.10 -21.06
N GLN A 136 0.88 -2.21 -22.33
CA GLN A 136 0.15 -2.96 -23.36
C GLN A 136 0.54 -4.45 -23.41
N THR A 137 1.47 -4.90 -22.56
CA THR A 137 1.99 -6.27 -22.60
C THR A 137 1.17 -7.25 -21.76
N ASP A 138 0.40 -6.77 -20.79
CA ASP A 138 -0.41 -7.58 -19.88
C ASP A 138 -1.33 -8.58 -20.60
N PRO A 139 -2.15 -8.19 -21.59
CA PRO A 139 -3.00 -9.14 -22.31
C PRO A 139 -2.20 -10.17 -23.13
N LEU A 140 -0.94 -9.89 -23.47
CA LEU A 140 -0.07 -10.86 -24.14
C LEU A 140 0.54 -11.82 -23.11
N TRP A 141 0.93 -11.34 -21.94
CA TRP A 141 1.38 -12.18 -20.83
C TRP A 141 0.29 -13.14 -20.36
N GLU A 142 -0.96 -12.68 -20.26
CA GLU A 142 -2.10 -13.55 -19.94
C GLU A 142 -2.27 -14.69 -20.97
N GLN A 143 -2.04 -14.41 -22.25
CA GLN A 143 -2.08 -15.45 -23.28
C GLN A 143 -0.93 -16.45 -23.13
N CYS A 144 0.27 -15.98 -22.78
CA CYS A 144 1.38 -16.87 -22.43
C CYS A 144 1.01 -17.75 -21.24
N TYR A 145 0.44 -17.18 -20.16
CA TYR A 145 0.03 -17.94 -18.99
C TYR A 145 -1.03 -18.98 -19.32
N LYS A 146 -2.03 -18.66 -20.14
CA LYS A 146 -3.05 -19.63 -20.57
C LYS A 146 -2.47 -20.83 -21.32
N ILE A 147 -1.38 -20.65 -22.05
CA ILE A 147 -0.67 -21.75 -22.72
C ILE A 147 0.12 -22.59 -21.71
N LEU A 148 0.70 -21.95 -20.70
CA LEU A 148 1.56 -22.61 -19.71
C LEU A 148 0.79 -23.23 -18.53
N ASP A 149 -0.43 -22.75 -18.26
CA ASP A 149 -1.26 -23.16 -17.12
C ASP A 149 -1.47 -24.69 -17.03
N PRO A 150 -1.74 -25.44 -18.13
CA PRO A 150 -1.85 -26.90 -18.07
C PRO A 150 -0.58 -27.62 -17.62
N TYR A 151 0.57 -26.95 -17.69
CA TYR A 151 1.88 -27.50 -17.35
C TYR A 151 2.37 -27.06 -15.97
N ALA A 152 1.68 -26.13 -15.30
CA ALA A 152 2.05 -25.60 -13.99
C ALA A 152 2.01 -26.64 -12.86
N SER A 153 1.46 -27.83 -13.11
CA SER A 153 1.15 -28.86 -12.10
C SER A 153 1.93 -30.19 -12.25
N LYS A 154 3.12 -30.21 -12.87
CA LYS A 154 3.96 -31.43 -12.94
C LYS A 154 5.44 -31.30 -12.55
N GLU A 155 5.90 -30.13 -12.15
CA GLU A 155 7.14 -29.96 -11.39
C GLU A 155 6.79 -29.30 -10.06
N PRO A 156 7.52 -29.53 -8.95
CA PRO A 156 7.29 -28.79 -7.73
C PRO A 156 7.33 -27.31 -8.10
N ALA A 157 6.16 -26.67 -7.93
CA ALA A 157 5.99 -25.23 -8.09
C ALA A 157 7.24 -24.56 -7.56
N PHE A 158 7.89 -23.73 -8.40
CA PHE A 158 9.03 -22.89 -8.05
C PHE A 158 9.18 -22.77 -6.55
N GLY A 159 10.01 -23.65 -5.98
CA GLY A 159 10.10 -23.85 -4.55
C GLY A 159 10.73 -22.62 -3.91
N TYR A 160 9.93 -21.59 -3.67
CA TYR A 160 9.97 -20.94 -2.37
C TYR A 160 9.57 -22.04 -1.39
N GLY A 161 10.60 -22.75 -0.91
CA GLY A 161 10.47 -23.82 0.04
C GLY A 161 9.54 -23.36 1.15
N SER A 162 8.44 -24.09 1.29
CA SER A 162 7.61 -24.15 2.46
C SER A 162 8.49 -24.50 3.67
N LYS A 163 9.13 -23.48 4.24
CA LYS A 163 9.03 -23.28 5.68
C LYS A 163 7.81 -22.38 5.83
N GLU A 164 6.91 -22.78 6.72
CA GLU A 164 5.74 -21.98 7.12
C GLU A 164 6.14 -20.49 7.08
N PRO A 165 5.37 -19.63 6.37
CA PRO A 165 5.60 -18.21 6.54
C PRO A 165 5.50 -17.97 8.04
N ALA A 166 6.57 -17.42 8.63
CA ALA A 166 6.49 -16.82 9.95
C ALA A 166 5.18 -16.01 9.96
N PRO A 167 4.40 -16.04 11.07
CA PRO A 167 3.14 -15.32 11.13
C PRO A 167 3.38 -13.94 10.54
N PHE A 168 2.55 -13.55 9.57
CA PHE A 168 2.69 -12.43 8.64
C PHE A 168 3.17 -11.10 9.27
N GLN A 169 3.09 -11.01 10.61
CA GLN A 169 3.57 -9.97 11.51
C GLN A 169 5.11 -9.89 11.66
N ASP A 170 5.87 -10.99 11.51
CA ASP A 170 7.34 -10.99 11.66
C ASP A 170 8.07 -10.42 10.43
N TYR A 171 7.43 -10.45 9.25
CA TYR A 171 8.05 -9.95 8.01
C TYR A 171 7.99 -8.42 7.87
N TYR A 172 7.11 -7.77 8.65
CA TYR A 172 6.90 -6.32 8.67
C TYR A 172 6.93 -5.75 10.09
N GLY A 173 7.88 -6.20 10.92
CA GLY A 173 8.26 -5.53 12.18
C GLY A 173 8.75 -4.08 12.02
N LEU A 174 8.40 -3.40 10.93
CA LEU A 174 8.46 -1.97 10.75
C LEU A 174 7.02 -1.45 10.93
N ARG A 175 6.71 -1.09 12.18
CA ARG A 175 5.80 0.01 12.45
C ARG A 175 6.19 1.14 11.48
N GLU A 176 5.35 1.46 10.51
CA GLU A 176 5.62 2.58 9.60
C GLU A 176 5.87 3.81 10.48
N PRO A 177 7.10 4.35 10.55
CA PRO A 177 7.25 5.69 11.08
C PRO A 177 6.43 6.56 10.14
N ALA A 178 5.69 7.55 10.68
CA ALA A 178 5.00 8.55 9.87
C ALA A 178 5.96 9.02 8.78
N TYR A 179 5.77 8.54 7.55
CA TYR A 179 6.71 8.78 6.48
C TYR A 179 6.51 10.21 6.02
N THR A 180 7.27 11.14 6.61
CA THR A 180 7.78 12.24 5.81
C THR A 180 8.66 11.60 4.74
N LEU A 181 8.14 11.48 3.51
CA LEU A 181 8.97 11.12 2.36
C LEU A 181 10.21 12.02 2.40
N PRO A 182 11.43 11.47 2.60
CA PRO A 182 12.62 12.30 2.64
C PRO A 182 12.72 13.10 1.34
N VAL A 183 13.19 14.33 1.49
CA VAL A 183 13.33 15.25 0.38
C VAL A 183 14.37 14.69 -0.60
N ASN A 184 13.93 14.35 -1.81
CA ASN A 184 14.75 14.03 -3.00
C ASN A 184 15.26 12.58 -3.17
N LEU A 185 14.42 11.56 -2.97
CA LEU A 185 14.79 10.17 -3.31
C LEU A 185 15.06 9.92 -4.82
N PHE A 186 14.59 10.78 -5.73
CA PHE A 186 14.86 10.58 -7.16
C PHE A 186 16.36 10.59 -7.47
N ASP A 187 17.17 11.39 -6.77
CA ASP A 187 18.62 11.40 -6.97
C ASP A 187 19.29 10.09 -6.52
N GLU A 188 18.73 9.41 -5.51
CA GLU A 188 19.18 8.09 -5.05
C GLU A 188 18.72 6.99 -6.02
N GLU A 189 17.44 7.01 -6.42
CA GLU A 189 16.88 6.07 -7.39
C GLU A 189 17.56 6.18 -8.76
N LYS A 190 17.93 7.39 -9.16
CA LYS A 190 18.66 7.67 -10.39
C LYS A 190 20.01 6.95 -10.47
N GLN A 191 20.63 6.65 -9.33
CA GLN A 191 21.88 5.87 -9.30
C GLN A 191 21.64 4.38 -9.64
N LEU A 192 20.42 3.90 -9.43
CA LEU A 192 20.01 2.51 -9.70
C LEU A 192 19.39 2.35 -11.10
N LEU A 193 19.10 3.46 -11.78
CA LEU A 193 18.62 3.45 -13.15
C LEU A 193 19.69 2.97 -14.15
N PRO A 194 19.30 2.26 -15.23
CA PRO A 194 20.22 1.92 -16.31
C PRO A 194 20.99 3.14 -16.84
N LYS A 195 22.32 3.02 -16.93
CA LYS A 195 23.19 4.10 -17.45
C LYS A 195 22.93 4.43 -18.93
N SER A 196 22.20 3.57 -19.64
CA SER A 196 21.83 3.74 -21.04
C SER A 196 20.60 4.62 -21.27
N ILE A 197 19.92 5.07 -20.21
CA ILE A 197 18.74 5.96 -20.33
C ILE A 197 19.14 7.25 -21.05
N SER A 198 18.35 7.61 -22.07
CA SER A 198 18.55 8.89 -22.77
C SER A 198 18.23 10.08 -21.86
N SER A 199 18.95 11.19 -22.00
CA SER A 199 18.70 12.41 -21.22
C SER A 199 17.25 12.91 -21.33
N SER A 200 16.61 12.74 -22.49
CA SER A 200 15.21 13.11 -22.70
C SER A 200 14.24 12.24 -21.90
N ASP A 201 14.43 10.92 -21.90
CA ASP A 201 13.55 10.02 -21.13
C ASP A 201 13.80 10.16 -19.62
N LEU A 202 15.05 10.40 -19.21
CA LEU A 202 15.40 10.68 -17.82
C LEU A 202 14.67 11.94 -17.30
N ALA A 203 14.63 13.02 -18.09
CA ALA A 203 13.91 14.23 -17.71
C ALA A 203 12.39 14.00 -17.60
N LYS A 204 11.81 13.14 -18.45
CA LYS A 204 10.38 12.76 -18.35
C LYS A 204 10.11 11.93 -17.11
N MET A 205 10.98 10.97 -16.79
CA MET A 205 10.88 10.18 -15.56
C MET A 205 10.93 11.07 -14.32
N GLU A 206 11.86 12.03 -14.28
CA GLU A 206 11.97 13.00 -13.19
C GLU A 206 10.70 13.86 -13.06
N ALA A 207 10.12 14.30 -14.17
CA ALA A 207 8.88 15.05 -14.16
C ALA A 207 7.69 14.23 -13.63
N LEU A 208 7.55 12.97 -14.07
CA LEU A 208 6.52 12.04 -13.60
C LEU A 208 6.66 11.74 -12.11
N TYR A 209 7.89 11.47 -11.65
CA TYR A 209 8.20 11.26 -10.24
C TYR A 209 7.79 12.47 -9.39
N ASN A 210 8.18 13.67 -9.81
CA ASN A 210 7.85 14.90 -9.10
C ASN A 210 6.35 15.22 -9.12
N GLN A 211 5.63 14.83 -10.17
CA GLN A 211 4.18 14.92 -10.23
C GLN A 211 3.52 13.98 -9.22
N ALA A 212 3.87 12.68 -9.25
CA ALA A 212 3.35 11.68 -8.33
C ALA A 212 3.59 12.09 -6.86
N ARG A 213 4.78 12.62 -6.56
CA ARG A 213 5.11 13.14 -5.24
C ARG A 213 4.20 14.29 -4.79
N LYS A 214 3.93 15.26 -5.65
CA LYS A 214 3.02 16.37 -5.31
C LYS A 214 1.61 15.88 -5.02
N LEU A 215 1.12 14.92 -5.79
CA LEU A 215 -0.18 14.29 -5.58
C LEU A 215 -0.19 13.51 -4.24
N GLN A 216 0.90 12.82 -3.92
CA GLN A 216 1.05 12.12 -2.64
C GLN A 216 1.01 13.08 -1.45
N ASP A 217 1.67 14.24 -1.56
CA ASP A 217 1.59 15.30 -0.53
C ASP A 217 0.16 15.84 -0.36
N GLU A 218 -0.64 15.85 -1.43
CA GLU A 218 -2.07 16.21 -1.34
C GLU A 218 -2.90 15.12 -0.67
N ILE A 219 -2.67 13.85 -1.00
CA ILE A 219 -3.31 12.70 -0.34
C ILE A 219 -3.02 12.73 1.16
N TYR A 220 -1.76 12.94 1.55
CA TYR A 220 -1.40 13.04 2.96
C TYR A 220 -2.18 14.14 3.72
N LYS A 221 -2.38 15.30 3.08
CA LYS A 221 -3.21 16.38 3.66
C LYS A 221 -4.70 16.01 3.75
N ILE A 222 -5.19 15.18 2.82
CA ILE A 222 -6.56 14.65 2.86
C ILE A 222 -6.70 13.64 3.99
N ASP A 223 -5.74 12.74 4.17
CA ASP A 223 -5.75 11.72 5.21
C ASP A 223 -5.71 12.34 6.61
N ILE A 224 -4.95 13.42 6.80
CA ILE A 224 -4.97 14.21 8.04
C ILE A 224 -6.38 14.76 8.28
N GLN A 225 -7.00 15.41 7.28
CA GLN A 225 -8.34 15.97 7.44
C GLN A 225 -9.40 14.89 7.72
N TYR A 226 -9.27 13.73 7.09
CA TYR A 226 -10.15 12.60 7.29
C TYR A 226 -10.00 12.06 8.73
N SER A 227 -8.77 11.89 9.19
CA SER A 227 -8.44 11.45 10.55
C SER A 227 -8.92 12.45 11.61
N ASP A 228 -8.78 13.74 11.34
CA ASP A 228 -9.30 14.82 12.18
C ASP A 228 -10.83 14.78 12.30
N LEU A 229 -11.55 14.42 11.24
CA LEU A 229 -13.00 14.21 11.30
C LEU A 229 -13.35 12.96 12.10
N LEU A 230 -12.66 11.85 11.86
CA LEU A 230 -12.91 10.58 12.55
C LEU A 230 -12.62 10.67 14.05
N GLY A 231 -11.53 11.34 14.43
CA GLY A 231 -11.07 11.50 15.81
C GLY A 231 -12.08 12.20 16.73
N LYS A 232 -13.03 12.98 16.18
CA LYS A 232 -14.13 13.58 16.94
C LYS A 232 -15.10 12.55 17.51
N TYR A 233 -15.17 11.38 16.88
CA TYR A 233 -16.13 10.32 17.17
C TYR A 233 -15.44 9.07 17.74
N GLU A 234 -14.12 9.09 17.89
CA GLU A 234 -13.39 8.04 18.62
C GLU A 234 -13.76 8.09 20.10
N ASP A 235 -14.22 6.96 20.62
CA ASP A 235 -14.41 6.77 22.04
C ASP A 235 -13.03 6.66 22.71
N ILE A 236 -12.63 7.74 23.38
CA ILE A 236 -11.42 7.76 24.19
C ILE A 236 -11.78 7.15 25.54
N LEU A 237 -11.01 6.14 25.96
CA LEU A 237 -11.15 5.51 27.27
C LEU A 237 -11.08 6.57 28.38
N SER A 238 -11.61 6.23 29.54
CA SER A 238 -11.31 7.07 30.72
C SER A 238 -9.84 6.91 31.09
N PHE A 239 -9.21 7.95 31.63
CA PHE A 239 -7.84 7.83 32.15
C PHE A 239 -7.71 6.71 33.19
N GLN A 240 -8.78 6.43 33.95
CA GLN A 240 -8.81 5.32 34.91
C GLN A 240 -8.78 3.94 34.25
N GLU A 241 -9.32 3.80 33.04
CA GLU A 241 -9.22 2.57 32.25
C GLU A 241 -7.84 2.44 31.62
N GLU A 242 -7.33 3.52 31.03
CA GLU A 242 -5.97 3.60 30.48
C GLU A 242 -4.91 3.23 31.52
N LYS A 243 -5.05 3.78 32.73
CA LYS A 243 -4.16 3.54 33.87
C LYS A 243 -4.02 2.06 34.26
N LYS A 244 -4.98 1.20 33.91
CA LYS A 244 -4.88 -0.24 34.19
C LYS A 244 -3.72 -0.91 33.45
N GLY A 245 -3.24 -0.31 32.35
CA GLY A 245 -2.10 -0.77 31.58
C GLY A 245 -0.74 -0.21 32.05
N PHE A 246 -0.72 0.66 33.06
CA PHE A 246 0.52 1.34 33.46
C PHE A 246 1.46 0.43 34.27
N PRO A 247 2.79 0.66 34.17
CA PRO A 247 3.74 0.01 35.04
C PRO A 247 3.50 0.40 36.50
N SER A 248 3.64 -0.57 37.41
CA SER A 248 3.40 -0.38 38.85
C SER A 248 4.43 0.52 39.55
N SER A 249 5.51 0.89 38.87
CA SER A 249 6.64 1.66 39.41
C SER A 249 6.48 3.18 39.29
N LEU A 250 5.39 3.68 38.70
CA LEU A 250 5.18 5.13 38.51
C LEU A 250 4.98 5.85 39.85
N SER A 251 5.66 6.98 39.99
CA SER A 251 5.46 7.92 41.09
C SER A 251 4.10 8.63 40.98
N LYS A 252 3.64 9.22 42.09
CA LYS A 252 2.41 10.03 42.09
C LYS A 252 2.49 11.24 41.14
N ASP A 253 3.68 11.84 41.02
CA ASP A 253 3.88 13.00 40.16
C ASP A 253 3.83 12.64 38.67
N GLU A 254 4.37 11.48 38.29
CA GLU A 254 4.28 10.95 36.92
C GLU A 254 2.83 10.61 36.56
N LEU A 255 2.09 9.96 37.45
CA LEU A 255 0.66 9.67 37.25
C LEU A 255 -0.16 10.95 37.02
N LYS A 256 0.11 12.02 37.77
CA LYS A 256 -0.58 13.30 37.60
C LYS A 256 -0.25 13.94 36.25
N LYS A 257 1.02 13.93 35.83
CA LYS A 257 1.43 14.44 34.51
C LYS A 257 0.79 13.65 33.37
N LEU A 258 0.72 12.33 33.48
CA LEU A 258 0.03 11.48 32.51
C LEU A 258 -1.46 11.83 32.41
N GLU A 259 -2.14 12.04 33.54
CA GLU A 259 -3.55 12.44 33.54
C GLU A 259 -3.77 13.79 32.85
N GLU A 260 -2.91 14.77 33.12
CA GLU A 260 -2.96 16.08 32.48
C GLU A 260 -2.74 16.01 30.96
N LEU A 261 -1.73 15.26 30.50
CA LEU A 261 -1.47 15.03 29.08
C LEU A 261 -2.62 14.29 28.40
N TYR A 262 -3.14 13.22 29.03
CA TYR A 262 -4.26 12.45 28.50
C TYR A 262 -5.50 13.30 28.29
N ASN A 263 -5.85 14.13 29.27
CA ASN A 263 -7.01 15.01 29.18
C ASN A 263 -6.85 16.09 28.09
N GLN A 264 -5.63 16.59 27.88
CA GLN A 264 -5.33 17.51 26.78
C GLN A 264 -5.49 16.84 25.41
N ILE A 265 -4.94 15.63 25.25
CA ILE A 265 -5.11 14.81 24.04
C ILE A 265 -6.60 14.56 23.79
N ALA A 266 -7.35 14.13 24.81
CA ALA A 266 -8.76 13.83 24.68
C ALA A 266 -9.59 15.03 24.24
N LYS A 267 -9.22 16.24 24.72
CA LYS A 267 -9.82 17.49 24.28
C LYS A 267 -9.50 17.79 22.81
N LEU A 268 -8.23 17.70 22.40
CA LEU A 268 -7.81 17.97 21.02
C LEU A 268 -8.42 16.99 20.01
N LYS A 269 -8.53 15.70 20.36
CA LYS A 269 -9.22 14.70 19.52
C LYS A 269 -10.69 15.05 19.30
N LYS A 270 -11.41 15.45 20.36
CA LYS A 270 -12.81 15.92 20.23
C LYS A 270 -12.95 17.18 19.38
N GLU A 271 -11.93 18.03 19.38
CA GLU A 271 -11.87 19.21 18.51
C GLU A 271 -11.48 18.86 17.05
N GLY A 272 -11.12 17.61 16.77
CA GLY A 272 -10.63 17.16 15.47
C GLY A 272 -9.26 17.75 15.14
N LYS A 273 -8.37 17.85 16.12
CA LYS A 273 -6.98 18.33 15.97
C LYS A 273 -6.01 17.20 16.26
N THR A 274 -6.20 16.06 15.60
CA THR A 274 -5.45 14.82 15.86
C THR A 274 -3.96 14.99 15.56
N SER A 275 -3.60 15.72 14.51
CA SER A 275 -2.22 16.08 14.17
C SER A 275 -1.48 16.88 15.27
N GLN A 276 -2.21 17.56 16.17
CA GLN A 276 -1.61 18.28 17.30
C GLN A 276 -1.41 17.36 18.53
N THR A 277 -1.94 16.14 18.50
CA THR A 277 -1.84 15.19 19.62
C THR A 277 -0.54 14.39 19.61
N ASP A 278 0.15 14.29 18.47
CA ASP A 278 1.35 13.46 18.34
C ASP A 278 2.46 13.86 19.33
N LEU A 279 2.76 15.15 19.42
CA LEU A 279 3.74 15.67 20.38
C LEU A 279 3.34 15.44 21.85
N LEU A 280 2.04 15.39 22.13
CA LEU A 280 1.54 15.10 23.48
C LEU A 280 1.61 13.60 23.77
N TRP A 281 1.31 12.75 22.80
CA TRP A 281 1.48 11.31 22.90
C TRP A 281 2.94 10.92 23.09
N GLU A 282 3.87 11.53 22.34
CA GLU A 282 5.31 11.31 22.53
C GLU A 282 5.75 11.63 23.96
N GLN A 283 5.32 12.77 24.51
CA GLN A 283 5.60 13.13 25.90
C GLN A 283 4.97 12.15 26.88
N TYR A 284 3.73 11.72 26.60
CA TYR A 284 2.99 10.76 27.40
C TYR A 284 3.73 9.41 27.48
N TYR A 285 4.13 8.84 26.34
CA TYR A 285 4.83 7.54 26.30
C TYR A 285 6.24 7.61 26.86
N LYS A 286 6.91 8.76 26.72
CA LYS A 286 8.22 8.99 27.35
C LYS A 286 8.15 8.89 28.87
N ILE A 287 7.07 9.39 29.50
CA ILE A 287 6.88 9.26 30.96
C ILE A 287 6.62 7.81 31.36
N LEU A 288 5.95 7.03 30.52
CA LEU A 288 5.70 5.61 30.79
C LEU A 288 6.97 4.75 30.67
N ASN A 289 8.13 5.32 30.32
CA ASN A 289 9.35 4.57 29.94
C ASN A 289 9.06 3.48 28.91
N LEU A 290 8.03 3.70 28.09
CA LEU A 290 7.78 2.93 26.90
C LEU A 290 8.64 3.56 25.82
N ASP A 291 9.95 3.28 25.86
CA ASP A 291 10.86 3.59 24.76
C ASP A 291 10.39 2.83 23.53
N GLY A 292 9.51 3.45 22.73
CA GLY A 292 9.11 3.02 21.39
C GLY A 292 8.45 1.63 21.22
N ALA A 293 8.39 0.79 22.25
CA ALA A 293 8.15 -0.66 22.10
C ALA A 293 6.68 -1.11 22.18
N ALA A 294 5.72 -0.23 22.50
CA ALA A 294 4.33 -0.62 22.81
C ALA A 294 3.27 -0.04 21.86
N PHE A 295 3.57 0.06 20.58
CA PHE A 295 2.55 0.18 19.52
C PHE A 295 2.60 -1.05 18.60
N GLY A 296 2.67 -2.22 19.22
CA GLY A 296 2.72 -3.50 18.54
C GLY A 296 2.16 -4.59 19.45
N SER A 297 0.84 -4.64 19.58
CA SER A 297 0.08 -5.83 19.99
C SER A 297 -1.35 -5.72 19.53
#